data_AF-A0A7X8ZAX7-F1
#
_entry.id   AF-A0A7X8ZAX7-F1
#
_cell.length_a   1.000
_cell.length_b   1.000
_cell.length_c   1.000
_cell.angle_alpha   90.00
_cell.angle_beta   90.00
_cell.angle_gamma   90.00
#
_symmetry.space_group_name_H-M   'P 1'
#
loop_
_entity.id
_entity.type
_entity.pdbx_description
1 polymer ?
#
loop_
_entity_poly.entity_id
_entity_poly.type
_entity_poly.pdbx_seq_one_letter_code
_entity_poly.pdbx_strand_id
1 'polypeptide(L)'
;MFKNIFNSKHIRLNSYVIVKAPITGKVIDLSEVKDEVFASKMVGDGIAIEPSEGSLVAPFDGKVKQIFSTGHAVVLESEEGLAILIHIGLNTVNLKGEGFKILMTEGQKIKTGDHIITFDMDFIKKSHYYLQSPVVIPERNIIKAIEFTNEKYISRGKDVLMKVQLTG
;
A
#
# COMPACT_ATOMS: atom_id res chain seq x y z
N MET A 1 6.70 -21.49 29.85
CA MET A 1 6.62 -20.02 30.04
C MET A 1 6.25 -19.38 28.71
N PHE A 2 5.02 -19.59 28.23
CA PHE A 2 4.49 -19.00 27.00
C PHE A 2 2.98 -18.84 27.16
N LYS A 3 2.58 -17.66 27.65
CA LYS A 3 1.21 -17.16 27.63
C LYS A 3 1.30 -15.65 27.46
N ASN A 4 0.48 -15.14 26.54
CA ASN A 4 0.14 -13.73 26.31
C ASN A 4 1.04 -12.94 25.34
N ILE A 5 0.72 -13.02 24.04
CA ILE A 5 1.03 -11.94 23.06
C ILE A 5 -0.17 -11.64 22.14
N PHE A 6 -1.38 -12.12 22.44
CA PHE A 6 -2.60 -11.64 21.78
C PHE A 6 -3.36 -10.74 22.75
N ASN A 7 -2.85 -9.52 22.90
CA ASN A 7 -3.58 -8.46 23.59
C ASN A 7 -4.67 -7.96 22.64
N SER A 8 -5.91 -8.36 22.94
CA SER A 8 -7.16 -7.93 22.30
C SER A 8 -7.20 -6.40 22.13
N LYS A 9 -6.97 -5.92 20.91
CA LYS A 9 -7.33 -4.55 20.52
C LYS A 9 -8.71 -4.58 19.88
N HIS A 10 -9.60 -3.77 20.47
CA HIS A 10 -10.99 -3.52 20.05
C HIS A 10 -11.17 -3.47 18.53
N ILE A 11 -11.61 -4.57 17.93
CA ILE A 11 -12.23 -4.54 16.61
C ILE A 11 -13.61 -3.93 16.83
N ARG A 12 -13.85 -2.72 16.29
CA ARG A 12 -15.19 -2.15 16.28
C ARG A 12 -16.02 -2.95 15.27
N LEU A 13 -17.08 -3.61 15.73
CA LEU A 13 -18.03 -4.36 14.89
C LEU A 13 -18.48 -3.48 13.71
N ASN A 14 -18.35 -3.98 12.47
CA ASN A 14 -18.64 -3.27 11.22
C ASN A 14 -17.83 -1.96 11.02
N SER A 15 -16.57 -1.93 11.40
CA SER A 15 -15.68 -0.81 11.08
C SER A 15 -15.37 -0.77 9.57
N TYR A 16 -15.33 0.45 9.04
CA TYR A 16 -14.91 0.74 7.68
C TYR A 16 -13.60 1.51 7.71
N VAL A 17 -12.65 1.11 6.86
CA VAL A 17 -11.41 1.86 6.62
C VAL A 17 -11.47 2.45 5.21
N ILE A 18 -11.29 3.77 5.13
CA ILE A 18 -11.15 4.47 3.85
C ILE A 18 -9.66 4.52 3.52
N VAL A 19 -9.28 3.88 2.42
CA VAL A 19 -7.90 3.92 1.91
C VAL A 19 -7.84 4.98 0.82
N LYS A 20 -7.17 6.10 1.10
CA LYS A 20 -6.86 7.10 0.09
C LYS A 20 -5.77 6.62 -0.86
N ALA A 21 -5.70 7.22 -2.03
CA ALA A 21 -4.61 6.98 -2.98
C ALA A 21 -3.25 7.23 -2.31
N PRO A 22 -2.34 6.24 -2.22
CA PRO A 22 -1.00 6.48 -1.70
C PRO A 22 -0.08 7.13 -2.75
N ILE A 23 -0.43 7.03 -4.04
CA ILE A 23 0.36 7.51 -5.18
C ILE A 23 -0.60 8.20 -6.16
N THR A 24 -0.15 9.27 -6.81
CA THR A 24 -0.89 9.94 -7.89
C THR A 24 -0.64 9.18 -9.19
N GLY A 25 -1.69 8.86 -9.94
CA GLY A 25 -1.51 8.14 -11.19
C GLY A 25 -2.79 7.56 -11.78
N LYS A 26 -2.61 6.67 -12.76
CA LYS A 26 -3.69 5.93 -13.40
C LYS A 26 -4.03 4.69 -12.58
N VAL A 27 -5.30 4.44 -12.33
CA VAL A 27 -5.78 3.22 -11.67
C VAL A 27 -5.73 2.06 -12.65
N ILE A 28 -5.26 0.91 -12.18
CA ILE A 28 -5.11 -0.33 -12.94
C ILE A 28 -5.73 -1.47 -12.12
N ASP A 29 -6.52 -2.32 -12.77
CA ASP A 29 -7.02 -3.53 -12.13
C ASP A 29 -5.84 -4.43 -11.75
N LEU A 30 -5.88 -5.05 -10.57
CA LEU A 30 -4.77 -5.86 -10.12
C LEU A 30 -4.45 -7.00 -11.11
N SER A 31 -5.44 -7.54 -11.82
CA SER A 31 -5.28 -8.57 -12.85
C SER A 31 -4.54 -8.11 -14.11
N GLU A 32 -4.42 -6.79 -14.34
CA GLU A 32 -3.66 -6.20 -15.47
C GLU A 32 -2.20 -5.90 -15.11
N VAL A 33 -1.78 -6.18 -13.86
CA VAL A 33 -0.38 -6.03 -13.44
C VAL A 33 0.48 -7.09 -14.12
N LYS A 34 1.65 -6.69 -14.63
CA LYS A 34 2.59 -7.55 -15.35
C LYS A 34 3.45 -8.43 -14.43
N ASP A 35 2.85 -8.93 -13.36
CA ASP A 35 3.45 -9.82 -12.39
C ASP A 35 2.37 -10.80 -11.91
N GLU A 36 2.59 -12.08 -12.16
CA GLU A 36 1.61 -13.13 -11.90
C GLU A 36 1.26 -13.24 -10.41
N VAL A 37 2.21 -12.98 -9.51
CA VAL A 37 2.00 -13.09 -8.06
C VAL A 37 1.00 -12.03 -7.58
N PHE A 38 1.02 -10.84 -8.19
CA PHE A 38 0.03 -9.80 -7.93
C PHE A 38 -1.26 -10.02 -8.72
N ALA A 39 -1.17 -10.32 -10.03
CA ALA A 39 -2.33 -10.45 -10.90
C ALA A 39 -3.27 -11.60 -10.53
N SER A 40 -2.72 -12.71 -10.05
CA SER A 40 -3.48 -13.83 -9.51
C SER A 40 -3.99 -13.60 -8.08
N LYS A 41 -3.69 -12.44 -7.50
CA LYS A 41 -3.98 -12.08 -6.11
C LYS A 41 -3.31 -13.00 -5.09
N MET A 42 -2.22 -13.71 -5.41
CA MET A 42 -1.56 -14.58 -4.42
C MET A 42 -1.13 -13.83 -3.16
N VAL A 43 -0.67 -12.58 -3.29
CA VAL A 43 -0.27 -11.73 -2.15
C VAL A 43 -1.46 -11.26 -1.31
N GLY A 44 -2.58 -10.94 -1.96
CA GLY A 44 -3.68 -10.20 -1.33
C GLY A 44 -4.68 -9.67 -2.34
N ASP A 45 -5.87 -9.28 -1.87
CA ASP A 45 -6.82 -8.52 -2.69
C ASP A 45 -6.40 -7.05 -2.73
N GLY A 46 -6.62 -6.38 -3.86
CA GLY A 46 -6.17 -5.00 -4.00
C GLY A 46 -6.37 -4.46 -5.39
N ILE A 47 -5.65 -3.38 -5.66
CA ILE A 47 -5.68 -2.61 -6.90
C ILE A 47 -4.28 -2.07 -7.17
N ALA A 48 -3.96 -1.69 -8.41
CA ALA A 48 -2.67 -1.13 -8.74
C ALA A 48 -2.79 0.31 -9.26
N ILE A 49 -1.69 1.04 -9.19
CA ILE A 49 -1.57 2.40 -9.71
C ILE A 49 -0.35 2.45 -10.63
N GLU A 50 -0.49 2.97 -11.85
CA GLU A 50 0.65 3.42 -12.65
C GLU A 50 0.95 4.88 -12.26
N PRO A 51 2.07 5.13 -11.55
CA PRO A 51 2.40 6.46 -11.03
C PRO A 51 2.59 7.49 -12.14
N SER A 52 2.12 8.71 -11.89
CA SER A 52 2.50 9.90 -12.65
C SER A 52 3.48 10.80 -11.89
N GLU A 53 3.72 10.53 -10.61
CA GLU A 53 4.64 11.28 -9.75
C GLU A 53 5.41 10.34 -8.80
N GLY A 54 6.68 10.68 -8.52
CA GLY A 54 7.61 9.90 -7.71
C GLY A 54 7.44 10.05 -6.20
N SER A 55 6.20 9.97 -5.69
CA SER A 55 5.91 10.16 -4.26
C SER A 55 4.80 9.25 -3.74
N LEU A 56 5.13 8.53 -2.67
CA LEU A 56 4.23 7.69 -1.88
C LEU A 56 3.91 8.40 -0.56
N VAL A 57 2.62 8.55 -0.27
CA VAL A 57 2.10 9.10 0.98
C VAL A 57 1.25 8.08 1.74
N ALA A 58 1.03 8.35 3.03
CA ALA A 58 0.12 7.59 3.86
C ALA A 58 -1.32 7.64 3.32
N PRO A 59 -2.00 6.49 3.12
CA PRO A 59 -3.36 6.44 2.62
C PRO A 59 -4.44 6.61 3.71
N PHE A 60 -4.04 6.57 4.97
CA PHE A 60 -4.90 6.72 6.15
C PHE A 60 -4.07 7.13 7.36
N ASP A 61 -4.75 7.41 8.47
CA ASP A 61 -4.13 7.57 9.77
C ASP A 61 -3.76 6.21 10.38
N GLY A 62 -2.60 6.13 11.04
CA GLY A 62 -2.12 4.88 11.62
C GLY A 62 -0.64 4.90 11.92
N LYS A 63 0.07 3.84 11.52
CA LYS A 63 1.52 3.73 11.68
C LYS A 63 2.19 3.03 10.51
N VAL A 64 3.50 3.25 10.37
CA VAL A 64 4.36 2.42 9.55
C VAL A 64 4.59 1.09 10.25
N LYS A 65 4.11 0.00 9.67
CA LYS A 65 4.28 -1.36 10.24
C LYS A 65 5.64 -1.94 9.87
N GLN A 66 6.06 -1.76 8.61
CA GLN A 66 7.33 -2.26 8.09
C GLN A 66 7.77 -1.42 6.89
N ILE A 67 9.07 -1.15 6.78
CA ILE A 67 9.67 -0.58 5.56
C ILE A 67 10.72 -1.57 5.06
N PHE A 68 10.61 -1.97 3.80
CA PHE A 68 11.61 -2.86 3.21
C PHE A 68 12.93 -2.10 3.04
N SER A 69 14.05 -2.76 3.34
CA SER A 69 15.37 -2.12 3.42
C SER A 69 15.81 -1.38 2.14
N THR A 70 15.33 -1.83 0.97
CA THR A 70 15.60 -1.19 -0.33
C THR A 70 14.58 -0.11 -0.70
N GLY A 71 13.64 0.25 0.18
CA GLY A 71 12.68 1.34 -0.03
C GLY A 71 11.60 1.11 -1.10
N HIS A 72 11.63 -0.03 -1.81
CA HIS A 72 10.68 -0.37 -2.86
C HIS A 72 9.28 -0.70 -2.35
N ALA A 73 9.12 -1.03 -1.08
CA ALA A 73 7.83 -1.43 -0.51
C ALA A 73 7.69 -1.00 0.94
N VAL A 74 6.44 -0.84 1.37
CA VAL A 74 6.07 -0.47 2.74
C VAL A 74 4.78 -1.18 3.13
N VAL A 75 4.69 -1.60 4.39
CA VAL A 75 3.43 -2.03 5.02
C VAL A 75 2.98 -0.97 6.00
N LEU A 76 1.76 -0.47 5.82
CA LEU A 76 1.12 0.51 6.68
C LEU A 76 -0.06 -0.16 7.40
N GLU A 77 -0.30 0.21 8.66
CA GLU A 77 -1.41 -0.34 9.46
C GLU A 77 -2.29 0.80 9.96
N SER A 78 -3.59 0.73 9.68
CA SER A 78 -4.58 1.72 10.12
C SER A 78 -4.84 1.62 11.62
N GLU A 79 -5.49 2.63 12.21
CA GLU A 79 -5.88 2.59 13.63
C GLU A 79 -6.86 1.43 13.95
N GLU A 80 -7.65 0.99 12.98
CA GLU A 80 -8.56 -0.15 13.04
C GLU A 80 -7.87 -1.51 12.85
N GLY A 81 -6.57 -1.52 12.49
CA GLY A 81 -5.78 -2.74 12.31
C GLY A 81 -5.73 -3.28 10.88
N LEU A 82 -6.26 -2.54 9.88
CA LEU A 82 -6.09 -2.93 8.48
C LEU A 82 -4.64 -2.70 8.05
N ALA A 83 -3.96 -3.77 7.63
CA ALA A 83 -2.63 -3.67 7.02
C ALA A 83 -2.74 -3.56 5.49
N ILE A 84 -2.02 -2.62 4.88
CA ILE A 84 -1.86 -2.46 3.44
C ILE A 84 -0.39 -2.58 3.08
N LEU A 85 -0.07 -3.43 2.10
CA LEU A 85 1.21 -3.47 1.41
C LEU A 85 1.13 -2.56 0.17
N ILE A 86 2.08 -1.63 0.07
CA ILE A 86 2.28 -0.81 -1.13
C ILE A 86 3.64 -1.19 -1.70
N HIS A 87 3.65 -1.68 -2.93
CA HIS A 87 4.86 -2.09 -3.64
C HIS A 87 5.08 -1.14 -4.83
N ILE A 88 6.21 -0.44 -4.89
CA ILE A 88 6.53 0.58 -5.89
C ILE A 88 7.21 -0.08 -7.09
N GLY A 89 6.51 -0.14 -8.22
CA GLY A 89 6.99 -0.82 -9.43
C GLY A 89 7.07 -2.34 -9.27
N LEU A 90 7.54 -3.04 -10.30
CA LEU A 90 7.68 -4.51 -10.30
C LEU A 90 9.16 -4.90 -10.34
N ASN A 91 9.55 -5.91 -9.54
CA ASN A 91 10.94 -6.38 -9.41
C ASN A 91 11.97 -5.31 -8.99
N THR A 92 11.51 -4.16 -8.50
CA THR A 92 12.32 -3.00 -8.10
C THR A 92 13.15 -3.23 -6.84
N VAL A 93 12.90 -4.31 -6.09
CA VAL A 93 13.80 -4.79 -5.03
C VAL A 93 15.24 -4.98 -5.55
N ASN A 94 15.39 -5.37 -6.83
CA ASN A 94 16.67 -5.60 -7.48
C ASN A 94 17.47 -4.31 -7.74
N LEU A 95 16.87 -3.13 -7.57
CA LEU A 95 17.56 -1.84 -7.58
C LEU A 95 18.32 -1.56 -6.28
N LYS A 96 18.21 -2.44 -5.27
CA LYS A 96 19.02 -2.40 -4.03
C LYS A 96 18.98 -1.04 -3.29
N GLY A 97 17.88 -0.30 -3.41
CA GLY A 97 17.71 1.01 -2.78
C GLY A 97 18.01 2.20 -3.69
N GLU A 98 18.62 1.98 -4.86
CA GLU A 98 18.86 3.04 -5.82
C GLU A 98 17.55 3.58 -6.40
N GLY A 99 17.44 4.90 -6.46
CA GLY A 99 16.22 5.57 -6.91
C GLY A 99 15.12 5.65 -5.85
N PHE A 100 15.35 5.23 -4.60
CA PHE A 100 14.39 5.36 -3.49
C PHE A 100 14.97 6.21 -2.35
N LYS A 101 14.12 7.02 -1.75
CA LYS A 101 14.44 7.76 -0.52
C LYS A 101 13.30 7.57 0.48
N ILE A 102 13.62 6.87 1.57
CA ILE A 102 12.74 6.64 2.72
C ILE A 102 12.72 7.90 3.60
N LEU A 103 11.54 8.35 4.02
CA LEU A 103 11.33 9.56 4.81
C LEU A 103 10.77 9.29 6.21
N MET A 104 10.44 8.04 6.51
CA MET A 104 9.79 7.59 7.75
C MET A 104 10.52 6.38 8.31
N THR A 105 10.28 6.05 9.58
CA THR A 105 10.82 4.84 10.21
C THR A 105 9.73 3.88 10.65
N GLU A 106 10.08 2.61 10.85
CA GLU A 106 9.15 1.62 11.38
C GLU A 106 8.64 2.01 12.78
N GLY A 107 7.36 1.76 13.02
CA GLY A 107 6.67 2.15 14.25
C GLY A 107 6.26 3.61 14.33
N GLN A 108 6.72 4.46 13.40
CA GLN A 108 6.34 5.87 13.36
C GLN A 108 4.84 6.03 13.05
N LYS A 109 4.18 6.95 13.75
CA LYS A 109 2.79 7.32 13.48
C LYS A 109 2.69 8.13 12.19
N ILE A 110 1.61 7.92 11.45
CA ILE A 110 1.33 8.61 10.19
C ILE A 110 -0.07 9.21 10.22
N LYS A 111 -0.22 10.34 9.54
CA LYS A 111 -1.48 10.93 9.14
C LYS A 111 -1.65 10.84 7.64
N THR A 112 -2.90 10.78 7.21
CA THR A 112 -3.25 10.71 5.79
C THR A 112 -2.55 11.83 5.01
N GLY A 113 -1.79 11.48 3.98
CA GLY A 113 -1.02 12.43 3.16
C GLY A 113 0.44 12.65 3.61
N ASP A 114 0.87 12.12 4.76
CA ASP A 114 2.27 12.19 5.18
C ASP A 114 3.18 11.49 4.17
N HIS A 115 4.30 12.12 3.80
CA HIS A 115 5.26 11.56 2.86
C HIS A 115 6.04 10.40 3.47
N ILE A 116 6.00 9.24 2.82
CA ILE A 116 6.64 8.01 3.31
C ILE A 116 7.90 7.70 2.53
N ILE A 117 7.79 7.65 1.20
CA ILE A 117 8.87 7.35 0.27
C ILE A 117 8.77 8.30 -0.93
N THR A 118 9.92 8.76 -1.41
CA THR A 118 10.05 9.37 -2.74
C THR A 118 10.87 8.45 -3.63
N PHE A 119 10.57 8.42 -4.92
CA PHE A 119 11.24 7.53 -5.86
C PHE A 119 11.47 8.20 -7.22
N ASP A 120 12.60 7.88 -7.85
CA ASP A 120 12.99 8.38 -9.16
C ASP A 120 12.38 7.51 -10.26
N MET A 121 11.28 8.00 -10.84
CA MET A 121 10.56 7.30 -11.90
C MET A 121 11.40 7.13 -13.16
N ASP A 122 12.24 8.11 -13.50
CA ASP A 122 13.04 8.05 -14.72
C ASP A 122 14.17 7.04 -14.57
N PHE A 123 14.79 6.99 -13.39
CA PHE A 123 15.76 5.96 -13.06
C PHE A 123 15.15 4.56 -13.17
N ILE A 124 14.02 4.31 -12.51
CA ILE A 124 13.36 2.99 -12.52
C ILE A 124 13.03 2.54 -13.95
N LYS A 125 12.50 3.46 -14.79
CA LYS A 125 12.21 3.18 -16.20
C LYS A 125 13.47 2.89 -17.01
N LYS A 126 14.55 3.68 -16.82
CA LYS A 126 15.85 3.47 -17.48
C LYS A 126 16.50 2.15 -17.08
N SER A 127 16.22 1.67 -15.89
CA SER A 127 16.61 0.34 -15.41
C SER A 127 15.70 -0.79 -15.89
N HIS A 128 14.79 -0.52 -16.83
CA HIS A 128 13.89 -1.49 -17.47
C HIS A 128 12.87 -2.17 -16.53
N TYR A 129 12.49 -1.50 -15.44
CA TYR A 129 11.43 -1.99 -14.55
C TYR A 129 10.11 -1.25 -14.80
N TYR A 130 9.00 -1.96 -14.57
CA TYR A 130 7.66 -1.37 -14.62
C TYR A 130 7.37 -0.55 -13.37
N LEU A 131 6.62 0.55 -13.52
CA LEU A 131 6.20 1.39 -12.40
C LEU A 131 4.83 1.02 -11.84
N GLN A 132 4.09 0.08 -12.46
CA GLN A 132 2.87 -0.48 -11.89
C GLN A 132 3.09 -0.83 -10.42
N SER A 133 2.36 -0.15 -9.55
CA SER A 133 2.56 -0.17 -8.11
C SER A 133 1.34 -0.78 -7.43
N PRO A 134 1.37 -2.08 -7.08
CA PRO A 134 0.29 -2.74 -6.36
C PRO A 134 0.06 -2.13 -4.97
N VAL A 135 -1.21 -1.98 -4.61
CA VAL A 135 -1.71 -1.60 -3.29
C VAL A 135 -2.65 -2.71 -2.83
N VAL A 136 -2.17 -3.58 -1.95
CA VAL A 136 -2.85 -4.85 -1.61
C VAL A 136 -3.07 -5.02 -0.11
N ILE A 137 -4.12 -5.74 0.22
CA ILE A 137 -4.47 -6.18 1.57
C ILE A 137 -3.96 -7.62 1.73
N PRO A 138 -2.83 -7.84 2.43
CA PRO A 138 -2.26 -9.18 2.55
C PRO A 138 -3.09 -10.12 3.46
N GLU A 139 -3.82 -9.56 4.43
CA GLU A 139 -4.60 -10.34 5.40
C GLU A 139 -6.10 -10.33 5.07
N ARG A 140 -6.59 -11.45 4.52
CA ARG A 140 -7.99 -11.57 4.07
C ARG A 140 -9.00 -11.90 5.17
N ASN A 141 -8.54 -12.55 6.23
CA ASN A 141 -9.42 -13.11 7.25
C ASN A 141 -10.22 -12.03 8.01
N ILE A 142 -9.72 -10.79 7.99
CA ILE A 142 -10.36 -9.65 8.65
C ILE A 142 -11.27 -8.85 7.71
N ILE A 143 -11.46 -9.30 6.46
CA ILE A 143 -12.14 -8.52 5.41
C ILE A 143 -13.50 -9.13 5.10
N LYS A 144 -14.55 -8.30 5.25
CA LYS A 144 -15.92 -8.66 4.90
C LYS A 144 -16.27 -8.25 3.47
N ALA A 145 -15.85 -7.07 3.04
CA ALA A 145 -16.09 -6.55 1.69
C ALA A 145 -15.05 -5.48 1.33
N ILE A 146 -14.76 -5.36 0.03
CA ILE A 146 -13.92 -4.30 -0.53
C ILE A 146 -14.69 -3.64 -1.67
N GLU A 147 -14.78 -2.32 -1.65
CA GLU A 147 -15.29 -1.48 -2.74
C GLU A 147 -14.12 -0.71 -3.33
N PHE A 148 -13.75 -1.03 -4.58
CA PHE A 148 -12.70 -0.31 -5.30
C PHE A 148 -13.25 0.95 -5.96
N THR A 149 -12.37 1.92 -6.18
CA THR A 149 -12.71 3.13 -6.95
C THR A 149 -13.07 2.80 -8.40
N ASN A 150 -13.98 3.59 -8.98
CA ASN A 150 -14.28 3.57 -10.42
C ASN A 150 -13.50 4.66 -11.18
N GLU A 151 -12.72 5.48 -10.47
CA GLU A 151 -11.93 6.54 -11.08
C GLU A 151 -10.79 5.97 -11.93
N LYS A 152 -10.55 6.56 -13.10
CA LYS A 152 -9.43 6.18 -13.97
C LYS A 152 -8.10 6.77 -13.52
N TYR A 153 -8.15 7.93 -12.88
CA TYR A 153 -6.99 8.68 -12.41
C TYR A 153 -7.27 9.20 -11.01
N ILE A 154 -6.24 9.19 -10.16
CA ILE A 154 -6.34 9.54 -8.75
C ILE A 154 -5.16 10.39 -8.29
N SER A 155 -5.42 11.24 -7.30
CA SER A 155 -4.46 12.11 -6.63
C SER A 155 -4.15 11.62 -5.23
N ARG A 156 -2.85 11.46 -4.94
CA ARG A 156 -2.38 10.96 -3.64
C ARG A 156 -2.92 11.77 -2.46
N GLY A 157 -3.26 11.08 -1.37
CA GLY A 157 -3.77 11.66 -0.12
C GLY A 157 -5.17 12.29 -0.21
N LYS A 158 -5.79 12.36 -1.40
CA LYS A 158 -7.08 13.04 -1.62
C LYS A 158 -8.18 12.05 -2.03
N ASP A 159 -7.97 11.39 -3.15
CA ASP A 159 -8.99 10.52 -3.75
C ASP A 159 -9.07 9.19 -3.02
N VAL A 160 -10.27 8.61 -2.95
CA VAL A 160 -10.48 7.29 -2.34
C VAL A 160 -10.07 6.23 -3.36
N LEU A 161 -9.15 5.35 -2.96
CA LEU A 161 -8.71 4.22 -3.78
C LEU A 161 -9.59 3.00 -3.55
N MET A 162 -9.90 2.72 -2.27
CA MET A 162 -10.82 1.65 -1.88
C MET A 162 -11.42 1.91 -0.50
N LYS A 163 -12.60 1.34 -0.26
CA LYS A 163 -13.24 1.25 1.05
C LYS A 163 -13.26 -0.20 1.48
N VAL A 164 -12.85 -0.46 2.72
CA VAL A 164 -12.71 -1.82 3.24
C VAL A 164 -13.61 -1.97 4.45
N GLN A 165 -14.52 -2.94 4.41
CA GLN A 165 -15.34 -3.33 5.55
C GLN A 165 -14.65 -4.48 6.28
N LEU A 166 -14.39 -4.31 7.58
CA LEU A 166 -13.75 -5.35 8.40
C LEU A 166 -14.79 -6.32 8.97
N THR A 167 -14.40 -7.58 9.13
CA THR A 167 -15.16 -8.57 9.91
C THR A 167 -15.09 -8.16 11.38
N GLY A 168 -16.25 -7.99 12.00
CA GLY A 168 -16.35 -7.69 13.43
C GLY A 168 -16.25 -8.91 14.32
#